data_AF-A0A6J1U3Q7-F1
#
_entry.id   AF-A0A6J1U3Q7-F1
#
_cell.length_a   1.000
_cell.length_b   1.000
_cell.length_c   1.000
_cell.angle_alpha   90.00
_cell.angle_beta   90.00
_cell.angle_gamma   90.00
#
_symmetry.space_group_name_H-M   'P 1'
#
loop_
_entity.id
_entity.type
_entity.pdbx_description
1 polymer ?
#
loop_
_entity_poly.entity_id
_entity_poly.type
_entity_poly.pdbx_seq_one_letter_code
_entity_poly.pdbx_strand_id
1 'polypeptide(L)'
;MMVSQIRQNYHAECEAAVNHLVNIELHASYVYLSLAYHFDRDDVALSHLAKFLKEQSQEERQHADKFLKYQNKRGGRIVLQDIKKPERDEWGNSLDALEHALQLEKEVNQALLDLHKLATEKVDPHLSDFLENEFLEEQVKAIKLLGDHCTNLKRLGLPQNGMGEYLFDKLTLSESS
;
A
#
# COMPACT_ATOMS: atom_id res chain seq x y z
N MET A 1 -4.18 8.21 32.47
CA MET A 1 -5.47 7.60 32.06
C MET A 1 -5.51 6.18 32.58
N MET A 2 -6.67 5.68 33.00
CA MET A 2 -6.81 4.26 33.36
C MET A 2 -6.56 3.38 32.14
N VAL A 3 -5.81 2.30 32.32
CA VAL A 3 -5.56 1.29 31.29
C VAL A 3 -6.90 0.67 30.87
N SER A 4 -7.10 0.44 29.56
CA SER A 4 -8.34 -0.16 29.06
C SER A 4 -8.56 -1.55 29.67
N GLN A 5 -9.79 -1.87 30.06
CA GLN A 5 -10.16 -3.14 30.69
C GLN A 5 -9.84 -4.39 29.85
N ILE A 6 -9.77 -4.25 28.52
CA ILE A 6 -9.49 -5.35 27.60
C ILE A 6 -8.01 -5.46 27.21
N ARG A 7 -7.16 -4.52 27.68
CA ARG A 7 -5.76 -4.47 27.27
C ARG A 7 -4.97 -5.54 27.99
N GLN A 8 -4.42 -6.48 27.23
CA GLN A 8 -3.55 -7.54 27.72
C GLN A 8 -2.41 -7.77 26.73
N ASN A 9 -1.18 -7.79 27.27
CA ASN A 9 0.06 -8.02 26.51
C ASN A 9 0.19 -7.15 25.24
N TYR A 10 -0.16 -5.87 25.34
CA TYR A 10 -0.11 -4.92 24.23
C TYR A 10 0.72 -3.71 24.64
N HIS A 11 2.00 -3.70 24.26
CA HIS A 11 2.96 -2.69 24.68
C HIS A 11 2.65 -1.32 24.06
N ALA A 12 2.96 -0.22 24.76
CA ALA A 12 2.69 1.14 24.27
C ALA A 12 3.45 1.47 22.97
N GLU A 13 4.66 0.92 22.80
CA GLU A 13 5.42 1.05 21.55
C GLU A 13 4.71 0.34 20.38
N CYS A 14 4.14 -0.85 20.59
CA CYS A 14 3.38 -1.54 19.55
C CYS A 14 2.11 -0.75 19.18
N GLU A 15 1.40 -0.21 20.17
CA GLU A 15 0.25 0.67 19.95
C GLU A 15 0.61 1.91 19.12
N ALA A 16 1.72 2.57 19.45
CA ALA A 16 2.21 3.73 18.70
C ALA A 16 2.61 3.35 17.27
N ALA A 17 3.29 2.22 17.09
CA ALA A 17 3.70 1.74 15.78
C ALA A 17 2.52 1.30 14.91
N VAL A 18 1.45 0.72 15.48
CA VAL A 18 0.19 0.47 14.75
C VAL A 18 -0.47 1.78 14.32
N ASN A 19 -0.48 2.83 15.16
CA ASN A 19 -0.98 4.14 14.74
C ASN A 19 -0.14 4.75 13.60
N HIS A 20 1.17 4.52 13.62
CA HIS A 20 2.06 4.95 12.55
C HIS A 20 1.77 4.22 11.23
N LEU A 21 1.61 2.90 11.26
CA LEU A 21 1.26 2.09 10.09
C LEU A 21 -0.09 2.49 9.50
N VAL A 22 -1.11 2.77 10.33
CA VAL A 22 -2.38 3.33 9.85
C VAL A 22 -2.15 4.56 8.97
N ASN A 23 -1.27 5.49 9.37
CA ASN A 23 -1.00 6.66 8.55
C ASN A 23 -0.24 6.33 7.26
N ILE A 24 0.69 5.36 7.30
CA ILE A 24 1.39 4.87 6.12
C ILE A 24 0.39 4.28 5.11
N GLU A 25 -0.52 3.39 5.52
CA GLU A 25 -1.54 2.80 4.64
C GLU A 25 -2.49 3.86 4.07
N LEU A 26 -2.90 4.82 4.88
CA LEU A 26 -3.74 5.94 4.43
C LEU A 26 -3.01 6.83 3.41
N HIS A 27 -1.70 7.03 3.59
CA HIS A 27 -0.88 7.76 2.63
C HIS A 27 -0.68 6.95 1.33
N ALA A 28 -0.41 5.65 1.42
CA ALA A 28 -0.29 4.77 0.26
C ALA A 28 -1.59 4.76 -0.57
N SER A 29 -2.74 4.62 0.10
CA SER A 29 -4.07 4.79 -0.50
C SER A 29 -4.21 6.12 -1.23
N TYR A 30 -3.69 7.21 -0.67
CA TYR A 30 -3.78 8.54 -1.27
C TYR A 30 -2.84 8.74 -2.47
N VAL A 31 -1.66 8.12 -2.45
CA VAL A 31 -0.73 8.08 -3.58
C VAL A 31 -1.34 7.30 -4.75
N TYR A 32 -1.88 6.10 -4.50
CA TYR A 32 -2.58 5.32 -5.53
C TYR A 32 -3.78 6.05 -6.12
N LEU A 33 -4.51 6.82 -5.30
CA LEU A 33 -5.61 7.64 -5.79
C LEU A 33 -5.13 8.72 -6.77
N SER A 34 -4.02 9.39 -6.45
CA SER A 34 -3.40 10.39 -7.34
C SER A 34 -2.92 9.76 -8.65
N LEU A 35 -2.25 8.61 -8.56
CA LEU A 35 -1.84 7.80 -9.71
C LEU A 35 -3.03 7.46 -10.61
N ALA A 36 -4.10 6.91 -10.03
CA ALA A 36 -5.30 6.51 -10.77
C ALA A 36 -5.90 7.66 -11.58
N TYR A 37 -6.10 8.82 -10.94
CA TYR A 37 -6.71 9.97 -11.62
C TYR A 37 -5.78 10.70 -12.58
N HIS A 38 -4.46 10.51 -12.49
CA HIS A 38 -3.54 10.96 -13.54
C HIS A 38 -3.74 10.18 -14.83
N PHE A 39 -3.87 8.85 -14.75
CA PHE A 39 -4.08 8.00 -15.93
C PHE A 39 -5.50 8.07 -16.52
N ASP A 40 -6.46 8.60 -15.76
CA ASP A 40 -7.84 8.86 -16.21
C ASP A 40 -8.01 10.18 -16.98
N ARG A 41 -6.99 11.04 -17.02
CA ARG A 41 -7.02 12.30 -17.78
C ARG A 41 -7.15 12.04 -19.29
N ASP A 42 -7.78 12.96 -20.00
CA ASP A 42 -7.97 12.87 -21.46
C ASP A 42 -6.65 12.92 -22.26
N ASP A 43 -5.62 13.56 -21.69
CA ASP A 43 -4.29 13.65 -22.28
C ASP A 43 -3.34 12.48 -21.92
N VAL A 44 -3.82 11.50 -21.15
CA VAL A 44 -3.10 10.24 -20.82
C VAL A 44 -3.90 9.00 -21.25
N ALA A 45 -5.18 8.92 -20.85
CA ALA A 45 -6.20 7.98 -21.35
C ALA A 45 -5.87 6.47 -21.25
N LEU A 46 -5.30 6.02 -20.13
CA LEU A 46 -5.02 4.59 -19.86
C LEU A 46 -6.02 4.02 -18.84
N SER A 47 -7.22 3.70 -19.34
CA SER A 47 -8.38 3.39 -18.50
C SER A 47 -8.23 2.16 -17.61
N HIS A 48 -7.55 1.09 -18.06
CA HIS A 48 -7.38 -0.12 -17.24
C HIS A 48 -6.29 0.09 -16.19
N LEU A 49 -5.24 0.84 -16.52
CA LEU A 49 -4.24 1.26 -15.53
C LEU A 49 -4.86 2.17 -14.46
N ALA A 50 -5.69 3.14 -14.84
CA ALA A 50 -6.44 3.97 -13.91
C ALA A 50 -7.33 3.13 -12.98
N LYS A 51 -8.05 2.13 -13.53
CA LYS A 51 -8.88 1.20 -12.76
C LYS A 51 -8.04 0.37 -11.78
N PHE A 52 -6.97 -0.27 -12.24
CA PHE A 52 -6.06 -1.06 -11.41
C PHE A 52 -5.51 -0.24 -10.23
N LEU A 53 -4.99 0.96 -10.48
CA LEU A 53 -4.45 1.83 -9.44
C LEU A 53 -5.54 2.29 -8.45
N LYS A 54 -6.77 2.48 -8.92
CA LYS A 54 -7.91 2.80 -8.06
C LYS A 54 -8.29 1.63 -7.16
N GLU A 55 -8.18 0.40 -7.64
CA GLU A 55 -8.37 -0.81 -6.83
C GLU A 55 -7.29 -0.93 -5.77
N GLN A 56 -6.02 -0.72 -6.12
CA GLN A 56 -4.91 -0.65 -5.14
C GLN A 56 -5.16 0.44 -4.07
N SER A 57 -5.65 1.62 -4.46
CA SER A 57 -6.04 2.68 -3.50
C SER A 57 -7.10 2.23 -2.50
N GLN A 58 -8.05 1.39 -2.93
CA GLN A 58 -9.10 0.84 -2.08
C GLN A 58 -8.58 -0.28 -1.18
N GLU A 59 -7.69 -1.14 -1.68
CA GLU A 59 -7.02 -2.17 -0.88
C GLU A 59 -6.22 -1.55 0.27
N GLU A 60 -5.40 -0.53 0.00
CA GLU A 60 -4.66 0.17 1.07
C GLU A 60 -5.58 0.85 2.11
N ARG A 61 -6.75 1.33 1.67
CA ARG A 61 -7.75 1.84 2.60
C ARG A 61 -8.29 0.74 3.52
N GLN A 62 -8.49 -0.46 2.98
CA GLN A 62 -8.91 -1.63 3.75
C GLN A 62 -7.82 -2.09 4.72
N HIS A 63 -6.54 -2.02 4.34
CA HIS A 63 -5.41 -2.29 5.23
C HIS A 63 -5.41 -1.35 6.44
N ALA A 64 -5.57 -0.04 6.20
CA ALA A 64 -5.71 0.94 7.28
C ALA A 64 -6.88 0.59 8.23
N ASP A 65 -8.03 0.21 7.69
CA ASP A 65 -9.20 -0.21 8.46
C ASP A 65 -8.95 -1.49 9.27
N LYS A 66 -8.23 -2.48 8.74
CA LYS A 66 -7.81 -3.69 9.47
C LYS A 66 -6.99 -3.29 10.70
N PHE A 67 -6.01 -2.39 10.56
CA PHE A 67 -5.21 -1.90 11.69
C PHE A 67 -6.03 -1.12 12.72
N LEU A 68 -6.94 -0.25 12.27
CA LEU A 68 -7.82 0.51 13.18
C LEU A 68 -8.72 -0.43 14.02
N LYS A 69 -9.29 -1.45 13.38
CA LYS A 69 -10.06 -2.49 14.07
C LYS A 69 -9.18 -3.27 15.04
N TYR A 70 -7.97 -3.65 14.64
CA TYR A 70 -7.02 -4.35 15.49
C TYR A 70 -6.61 -3.54 16.72
N GLN A 71 -6.31 -2.25 16.54
CA GLN A 71 -5.95 -1.31 17.60
C GLN A 71 -7.03 -1.28 18.69
N ASN A 72 -8.30 -1.17 18.28
CA ASN A 72 -9.43 -1.22 19.20
C ASN A 72 -9.61 -2.60 19.85
N LYS A 73 -9.45 -3.70 19.08
CA LYS A 73 -9.53 -5.09 19.58
C LYS A 73 -8.55 -5.35 20.72
N ARG A 74 -7.36 -4.75 20.69
CA ARG A 74 -6.31 -4.90 21.73
C ARG A 74 -6.41 -3.89 22.87
N GLY A 75 -7.43 -3.02 22.87
CA GLY A 75 -7.60 -1.99 23.90
C GLY A 75 -6.67 -0.78 23.74
N GLY A 76 -6.07 -0.61 22.56
CA GLY A 76 -5.31 0.57 22.18
C GLY A 76 -6.18 1.80 21.93
N ARG A 77 -5.54 2.93 21.62
CA ARG A 77 -6.17 4.19 21.26
C ARG A 77 -5.64 4.65 19.91
N ILE A 78 -6.59 4.91 19.03
CA ILE A 78 -6.30 5.46 17.70
C ILE A 78 -5.93 6.93 17.87
N VAL A 79 -4.78 7.30 17.30
CA VAL A 79 -4.31 8.69 17.24
C VAL A 79 -3.98 9.00 15.78
N LEU A 80 -5.00 9.44 15.02
CA LEU A 80 -4.83 9.82 13.62
C LEU A 80 -3.93 11.05 13.47
N GLN A 81 -3.21 11.10 12.36
CA GLN A 81 -2.30 12.18 11.99
C GLN A 81 -2.69 12.73 10.61
N ASP A 82 -2.07 13.84 10.22
CA ASP A 82 -2.19 14.36 8.87
C ASP A 82 -1.70 13.33 7.85
N ILE A 83 -2.54 13.07 6.84
CA ILE A 83 -2.15 12.31 5.66
C ILE A 83 -1.45 13.28 4.72
N LYS A 84 -0.14 13.09 4.52
CA LYS A 84 0.62 13.94 3.61
C LYS A 84 0.15 13.73 2.18
N LYS A 85 0.10 14.82 1.40
CA LYS A 85 -0.16 14.72 -0.03
C LYS A 85 0.96 13.92 -0.71
N PRO A 86 0.70 13.28 -1.86
CA PRO A 86 1.75 12.66 -2.67
C PRO A 86 2.85 13.66 -3.03
N GLU A 87 4.07 13.15 -3.22
CA GLU A 87 5.25 13.98 -3.51
C GLU A 87 5.17 14.74 -4.85
N ARG A 88 4.34 14.25 -5.77
CA ARG A 88 4.14 14.80 -7.12
C ARG A 88 2.68 14.74 -7.52
N ASP A 89 2.30 15.68 -8.39
CA ASP A 89 0.95 15.80 -8.94
C ASP A 89 0.86 15.22 -10.38
N GLU A 90 2.01 15.02 -11.05
CA GLU A 90 2.12 14.35 -12.35
C GLU A 90 3.04 13.12 -12.25
N TRP A 91 2.62 12.02 -12.87
CA TRP A 91 3.28 10.71 -12.71
C TRP A 91 4.04 10.23 -13.95
N GLY A 92 4.06 11.03 -15.02
CA GLY A 92 4.74 10.66 -16.26
C GLY A 92 4.05 9.50 -16.97
N ASN A 93 4.84 8.52 -17.42
CA ASN A 93 4.35 7.31 -18.05
C ASN A 93 4.10 6.19 -17.01
N SER A 94 3.43 5.13 -17.44
CA SER A 94 3.09 3.93 -16.65
C SER A 94 4.29 3.25 -16.01
N LEU A 95 5.47 3.27 -16.66
CA LEU A 95 6.67 2.68 -16.07
C LEU A 95 7.13 3.50 -14.86
N ASP A 96 7.22 4.82 -15.00
CA ASP A 96 7.62 5.72 -13.90
C ASP A 96 6.64 5.60 -12.71
N ALA A 97 5.34 5.56 -13.02
CA ALA A 97 4.27 5.38 -12.05
C ALA A 97 4.35 4.04 -11.30
N LEU A 98 4.51 2.92 -12.02
CA LEU A 98 4.58 1.60 -11.39
C LEU A 98 5.90 1.35 -10.67
N GLU A 99 7.01 1.98 -11.09
CA GLU A 99 8.26 1.95 -10.33
C GLU A 99 8.12 2.72 -9.00
N HIS A 100 7.40 3.85 -8.99
CA HIS A 100 7.07 4.54 -7.76
C HIS A 100 6.15 3.71 -6.86
N ALA A 101 5.10 3.10 -7.41
CA ALA A 101 4.23 2.18 -6.66
C ALA A 101 5.02 1.02 -6.05
N LEU A 102 5.93 0.40 -6.82
CA LEU A 102 6.79 -0.67 -6.34
C LEU A 102 7.70 -0.24 -5.18
N GLN A 103 8.20 1.00 -5.22
CA GLN A 103 9.01 1.55 -4.14
C GLN A 103 8.15 1.82 -2.89
N LEU A 104 6.96 2.38 -3.07
CA LEU A 104 5.98 2.59 -2.00
C LEU A 104 5.64 1.26 -1.29
N GLU A 105 5.33 0.19 -2.04
CA GLU A 105 5.04 -1.13 -1.44
C GLU A 105 6.19 -1.71 -0.63
N LYS A 106 7.43 -1.46 -1.06
CA LYS A 106 8.62 -1.89 -0.31
C LYS A 106 8.79 -1.10 0.98
N GLU A 107 8.44 0.18 1.00
CA GLU A 107 8.46 1.02 2.19
C GLU A 107 7.37 0.60 3.20
N VAL A 108 6.15 0.33 2.72
CA VAL A 108 5.07 -0.24 3.53
C VAL A 108 5.52 -1.58 4.12
N ASN A 109 6.07 -2.48 3.28
CA ASN A 109 6.56 -3.78 3.73
C ASN A 109 7.69 -3.65 4.77
N GLN A 110 8.61 -2.70 4.60
CA GLN A 110 9.65 -2.46 5.60
C GLN A 110 9.06 -2.02 6.94
N ALA A 111 8.06 -1.14 6.95
CA ALA A 111 7.36 -0.74 8.17
C ALA A 111 6.62 -1.90 8.85
N LEU A 112 6.05 -2.83 8.07
CA LEU A 112 5.44 -4.05 8.59
C LEU A 112 6.47 -4.99 9.23
N LEU A 113 7.64 -5.17 8.59
CA LEU A 113 8.73 -5.96 9.15
C LEU A 113 9.28 -5.35 10.45
N ASP A 114 9.39 -4.02 10.50
CA ASP A 114 9.82 -3.31 11.71
C ASP A 114 8.81 -3.46 12.85
N LEU A 115 7.50 -3.40 12.55
CA LEU A 115 6.46 -3.67 13.54
C LEU A 115 6.48 -5.13 14.00
N HIS A 116 6.67 -6.09 13.09
CA HIS A 116 6.75 -7.51 13.43
C HIS A 116 7.94 -7.82 14.33
N LYS A 117 9.09 -7.22 14.03
CA LYS A 117 10.28 -7.28 14.88
C LYS A 117 9.99 -6.72 16.27
N LEU A 118 9.36 -5.54 16.35
CA LEU A 118 8.98 -4.93 17.63
C LEU A 118 7.99 -5.81 18.41
N ALA A 119 7.00 -6.40 17.73
CA ALA A 119 6.06 -7.34 18.35
C ALA A 119 6.78 -8.55 18.95
N THR A 120 7.76 -9.08 18.22
CA THR A 120 8.61 -10.20 18.67
C THR A 120 9.45 -9.80 19.89
N GLU A 121 10.08 -8.63 19.88
CA GLU A 121 10.88 -8.10 21.00
C GLU A 121 10.03 -7.86 22.26
N LYS A 122 8.78 -7.42 22.09
CA LYS A 122 7.81 -7.21 23.18
C LYS A 122 7.02 -8.47 23.55
N VAL A 123 7.32 -9.60 22.90
CA VAL A 123 6.67 -10.90 23.15
C VAL A 123 5.15 -10.82 22.96
N ASP A 124 4.70 -10.19 21.87
CA ASP A 124 3.28 -10.11 21.46
C ASP A 124 2.98 -11.06 20.29
N PRO A 125 2.76 -12.36 20.55
CA PRO A 125 2.56 -13.35 19.50
C PRO A 125 1.29 -13.13 18.67
N HIS A 126 0.25 -12.52 19.25
CA HIS A 126 -0.98 -12.23 18.51
C HIS A 126 -0.82 -11.01 17.58
N LEU A 127 0.13 -10.11 17.85
CA LEU A 127 0.49 -9.06 16.88
C LEU A 127 1.36 -9.64 15.76
N SER A 128 2.34 -10.48 16.07
CA SER A 128 3.13 -11.19 15.06
C SER A 128 2.25 -12.00 14.11
N ASP A 129 1.36 -12.85 14.64
CA ASP A 129 0.43 -13.67 13.85
C ASP A 129 -0.52 -12.83 12.99
N PHE A 130 -1.03 -11.72 13.52
CA PHE A 130 -1.87 -10.79 12.75
C PHE A 130 -1.13 -10.22 11.55
N LEU A 131 0.13 -9.81 11.71
CA LEU A 131 0.94 -9.26 10.61
C LEU A 131 1.28 -10.33 9.57
N GLU A 132 1.62 -11.54 10.02
CA GLU A 132 1.94 -12.67 9.16
C GLU A 132 0.75 -13.09 8.29
N ASN A 133 -0.42 -13.26 8.89
CA ASN A 133 -1.60 -13.79 8.19
C ASN A 133 -2.30 -12.76 7.32
N GLU A 134 -2.33 -11.48 7.73
CA GLU A 134 -3.17 -10.46 7.09
C GLU A 134 -2.40 -9.51 6.16
N PHE A 135 -1.06 -9.46 6.21
CA PHE A 135 -0.28 -8.43 5.49
C PHE A 135 0.98 -8.95 4.80
N LEU A 136 1.86 -9.69 5.49
CA LEU A 136 3.19 -10.00 4.94
C LEU A 136 3.13 -10.82 3.64
N GLU A 137 2.20 -11.76 3.54
CA GLU A 137 1.96 -12.53 2.30
C GLU A 137 1.34 -11.66 1.19
N GLU A 138 0.46 -10.72 1.54
CA GLU A 138 -0.16 -9.77 0.59
C GLU A 138 0.91 -8.83 0.01
N GLN A 139 1.79 -8.27 0.85
CA GLN A 139 2.91 -7.42 0.39
C GLN A 139 3.85 -8.13 -0.58
N VAL A 140 4.23 -9.38 -0.29
CA VAL A 140 5.13 -10.13 -1.19
C VAL A 140 4.49 -10.35 -2.56
N LYS A 141 3.18 -10.63 -2.60
CA LYS A 141 2.42 -10.75 -3.85
C LYS A 141 2.35 -9.43 -4.61
N ALA A 142 2.03 -8.32 -3.92
CA ALA A 142 1.94 -6.99 -4.52
C ALA A 142 3.30 -6.55 -5.12
N ILE A 143 4.38 -6.68 -4.36
CA ILE A 143 5.74 -6.36 -4.81
C ILE A 143 6.13 -7.20 -6.04
N LYS A 144 5.79 -8.49 -6.04
CA LYS A 144 6.05 -9.39 -7.17
C LYS A 144 5.26 -8.97 -8.42
N LEU A 145 3.97 -8.67 -8.26
CA LEU A 145 3.09 -8.24 -9.35
C LEU A 145 3.60 -6.96 -10.00
N LEU A 146 3.88 -5.94 -9.19
CA LEU A 146 4.41 -4.65 -9.66
C LEU A 146 5.78 -4.82 -10.34
N GLY A 147 6.65 -5.67 -9.80
CA GLY A 147 7.93 -6.01 -10.43
C GLY A 147 7.80 -6.66 -11.80
N ASP A 148 6.82 -7.55 -11.98
CA ASP A 148 6.51 -8.17 -13.28
C ASP A 148 5.99 -7.14 -14.28
N HIS A 149 5.09 -6.26 -13.84
CA HIS A 149 4.57 -5.17 -14.66
C HIS A 149 5.67 -4.22 -15.13
N CYS A 150 6.55 -3.77 -14.23
CA CYS A 150 7.70 -2.95 -14.58
C CYS A 150 8.61 -3.65 -15.60
N THR A 151 8.84 -4.96 -15.43
CA THR A 151 9.65 -5.76 -16.36
C THR A 151 9.02 -5.83 -17.76
N ASN A 152 7.71 -6.05 -17.83
CA ASN A 152 6.99 -6.12 -19.12
C ASN A 152 6.95 -4.76 -19.83
N LEU A 153 6.72 -3.67 -19.11
CA LEU A 153 6.77 -2.31 -19.67
C LEU A 153 8.15 -1.98 -20.26
N LYS A 154 9.23 -2.33 -19.55
CA LYS A 154 10.60 -2.20 -20.09
C LYS A 154 10.81 -3.02 -21.36
N ARG A 155 10.30 -4.26 -21.41
CA ARG A 155 10.37 -5.12 -22.61
C ARG A 155 9.56 -4.58 -23.78
N LEU A 156 8.48 -3.86 -23.50
CA LEU A 156 7.64 -3.19 -24.50
C LEU A 156 8.24 -1.87 -25.02
N GLY A 157 9.40 -1.46 -24.49
CA GLY A 157 10.18 -0.33 -24.99
C GLY A 157 9.82 1.02 -24.37
N LEU A 158 9.21 1.04 -23.18
CA LEU A 158 9.08 2.28 -22.43
C LEU A 158 10.44 2.79 -21.92
N PRO A 159 10.63 4.12 -21.82
CA PRO A 159 9.65 5.19 -22.08
C PRO A 159 9.54 5.65 -23.54
N GLN A 160 10.31 5.09 -24.48
CA GLN A 160 10.39 5.62 -25.86
C GLN A 160 9.22 5.18 -26.77
N ASN A 161 8.45 4.17 -26.37
CA ASN A 161 7.41 3.55 -27.20
C ASN A 161 6.01 3.61 -26.56
N GLY A 162 5.22 4.62 -26.92
CA GLY A 162 3.82 4.75 -26.44
C GLY A 162 2.89 3.61 -26.85
N MET A 163 3.20 2.88 -27.94
CA MET A 163 2.42 1.68 -28.31
C MET A 163 2.57 0.57 -27.27
N GLY A 164 3.74 0.46 -26.64
CA GLY A 164 4.01 -0.53 -25.60
C GLY A 164 3.10 -0.34 -24.40
N GLU A 165 2.90 0.90 -23.99
CA GLU A 165 2.03 1.29 -22.88
C GLU A 165 0.56 1.01 -23.18
N TYR A 166 0.10 1.34 -24.39
CA TYR A 166 -1.24 1.00 -24.84
C TYR A 166 -1.50 -0.52 -24.85
N LEU A 167 -0.56 -1.32 -25.37
CA LEU A 167 -0.69 -2.77 -25.38
C LEU A 167 -0.70 -3.35 -23.97
N PHE A 168 0.10 -2.82 -23.06
CA PHE A 168 0.10 -3.22 -21.65
C PHE A 168 -1.26 -2.96 -20.99
N ASP A 169 -1.82 -1.76 -21.16
CA ASP A 169 -3.15 -1.40 -20.66
C ASP A 169 -4.23 -2.35 -21.20
N LYS A 170 -4.17 -2.71 -22.49
CA LYS A 170 -5.21 -3.53 -23.13
C LYS A 170 -5.07 -5.04 -22.98
N LEU A 171 -3.85 -5.56 -22.75
CA LEU A 171 -3.61 -7.01 -22.77
C LEU A 171 -3.18 -7.56 -21.40
N THR A 172 -2.61 -6.73 -20.52
CA THR A 172 -2.20 -7.17 -19.18
C THR A 172 -3.21 -6.77 -18.13
N LEU A 173 -3.72 -5.53 -18.18
CA LEU A 173 -4.62 -4.99 -17.15
C LEU A 173 -6.12 -5.19 -17.47
N SER A 174 -6.45 -5.65 -18.68
CA SER A 174 -7.84 -5.93 -19.07
C SER A 174 -8.42 -7.16 -18.35
N GLU A 175 -7.57 -8.12 -17.98
CA GLU A 175 -8.00 -9.40 -17.36
C GLU A 175 -8.29 -9.27 -15.86
N SER A 176 -7.94 -8.14 -15.24
CA SER A 176 -8.22 -7.83 -13.83
C SER A 176 -9.65 -7.31 -13.61
N SER A 177 -10.54 -7.38 -14.62
CA SER A 177 -11.88 -6.77 -14.61
C SER A 177 -13.04 -7.73 -14.40
#